data_AF-A0A532TQ25-F1
#
_entry.id   AF-A0A532TQ25-F1
#
_cell.length_a   1.000
_cell.length_b   1.000
_cell.length_c   1.000
_cell.angle_alpha   90.00
_cell.angle_beta   90.00
_cell.angle_gamma   90.00
#
_symmetry.space_group_name_H-M   'P 1'
#
loop_
_entity.id
_entity.type
_entity.pdbx_description
1 polymer ?
#
loop_
_entity_poly.entity_id
_entity_poly.type
_entity_poly.pdbx_seq_one_letter_code
_entity_poly.pdbx_strand_id
1 'polypeptide(L)'
;MNYGFFEKVLWFDLTNNSFEEEELPENMYRQFMGGYGLGCRLLYERMDSKVKPLSPESIIGFFPGLLTGTAAPFSGRFMVVGKSPLTGTWGDANSGGTFGPAIRKCGYDGILVKGAAKSPKYISIIDGKAEILDASDIWGKDVIETEKILKKKHGKLIKTAGIGLAGEKLSKISGIANDRGRIAARSGLGAVMGSKKLKMIVLKGNKKVVICNRENFLSLIKDYYKVMKIKPITSVKMALLGKMFGMVKIIRRFKVGMVSPPNLMRTIFRYFGTTSGNTICAETGDSPIKNWSGIGMYDFPYEKSKLLSSININKYKVKEYGCFSCPVQCGAILKVPELDIKEMHSPNTRLAAHLVLFYSTTTCFLYLKLMTSVIVRQSILFPLVQQLLLQLNVLKIIF
;
A
#
# COMPACT_ATOMS: atom_id res chain seq x y z
N MET A 1 -28.45 18.64 3.94
CA MET A 1 -27.53 17.68 4.58
C MET A 1 -27.07 16.70 3.51
N ASN A 2 -25.78 16.71 3.15
CA ASN A 2 -25.29 15.71 2.22
C ASN A 2 -24.92 14.40 2.93
N TYR A 3 -25.15 13.30 2.23
CA TYR A 3 -24.98 11.95 2.74
C TYR A 3 -23.74 11.33 2.11
N GLY A 4 -22.92 10.63 2.92
CA GLY A 4 -21.72 9.94 2.44
C GLY A 4 -20.41 10.73 2.52
N PHE A 5 -20.45 12.04 2.76
CA PHE A 5 -19.27 12.90 2.84
C PHE A 5 -19.48 14.09 3.79
N PHE A 6 -18.42 14.83 4.11
CA PHE A 6 -18.41 15.97 5.03
C PHE A 6 -18.36 17.34 4.33
N GLU A 7 -18.26 17.35 3.00
CA GLU A 7 -18.19 18.56 2.15
C GLU A 7 -16.94 19.40 2.37
N LYS A 8 -15.90 18.85 3.01
CA LYS A 8 -14.70 19.61 3.29
C LYS A 8 -13.42 18.80 3.26
N VAL A 9 -12.36 19.49 2.87
CA VAL A 9 -10.98 19.01 2.92
C VAL A 9 -10.14 19.90 3.83
N LEU A 10 -9.08 19.35 4.40
CA LEU A 10 -8.16 20.09 5.26
C LEU A 10 -6.83 20.30 4.56
N TRP A 11 -6.43 21.55 4.42
CA TRP A 11 -5.15 21.94 3.86
C TRP A 11 -4.12 22.22 4.95
N PHE A 12 -2.89 21.80 4.71
CA PHE A 12 -1.73 22.20 5.50
C PHE A 12 -0.72 22.91 4.60
N ASP A 13 -0.23 24.06 5.06
CA ASP A 13 0.89 24.77 4.50
C ASP A 13 2.09 24.62 5.45
N LEU A 14 3.06 23.80 5.04
CA LEU A 14 4.25 23.53 5.86
C LEU A 14 5.28 24.66 5.82
N THR A 15 5.20 25.55 4.83
CA THR A 15 6.07 26.74 4.76
C THR A 15 5.61 27.77 5.80
N ASN A 16 4.31 28.01 5.84
CA ASN A 16 3.69 29.01 6.73
C ASN A 16 3.29 28.45 8.10
N ASN A 17 3.43 27.14 8.29
CA ASN A 17 3.03 26.44 9.51
C ASN A 17 1.55 26.69 9.88
N SER A 18 0.67 26.63 8.87
CA SER A 18 -0.75 26.91 9.00
C SER A 18 -1.61 25.79 8.40
N PHE A 19 -2.91 25.82 8.70
CA PHE A 19 -3.90 24.95 8.10
C PHE A 19 -5.22 25.69 7.89
N GLU A 20 -6.00 25.26 6.90
CA GLU A 20 -7.31 25.83 6.55
C GLU A 20 -8.28 24.73 6.12
N GLU A 21 -9.56 24.89 6.46
CA GLU A 21 -10.64 24.03 5.96
C GLU A 21 -11.19 24.65 4.67
N GLU A 22 -11.28 23.85 3.60
CA GLU A 22 -11.94 24.25 2.35
C GLU A 22 -13.25 23.46 2.21
N GLU A 23 -14.36 24.18 2.12
CA GLU A 23 -15.65 23.60 1.74
C GLU A 23 -15.70 23.35 0.23
N LEU A 24 -16.18 22.17 -0.16
CA LEU A 24 -16.26 21.74 -1.54
C LEU A 24 -17.72 21.66 -1.98
N PRO A 25 -18.06 22.17 -3.17
CA PRO A 25 -19.43 22.19 -3.63
C PRO A 25 -19.94 20.78 -3.93
N GLU A 26 -21.23 20.53 -3.64
CA GLU A 26 -21.86 19.22 -3.79
C GLU A 26 -21.74 18.64 -5.22
N ASN A 27 -21.79 19.51 -6.24
CA ASN A 27 -21.64 19.10 -7.64
C ASN A 27 -20.30 18.38 -7.91
N MET A 28 -19.23 18.75 -7.19
CA MET A 28 -17.93 18.10 -7.29
C MET A 28 -18.02 16.65 -6.82
N TYR A 29 -18.73 16.37 -5.72
CA TYR A 29 -18.96 15.00 -5.25
C TYR A 29 -19.86 14.21 -6.20
N ARG A 30 -20.87 14.85 -6.81
CA ARG A 30 -21.73 14.19 -7.81
C ARG A 30 -20.97 13.78 -9.07
N GLN A 31 -20.01 14.58 -9.51
CA GLN A 31 -19.22 14.30 -10.70
C GLN A 31 -18.01 13.37 -10.43
N PHE A 32 -17.33 13.56 -9.31
CA PHE A 32 -16.02 12.93 -9.04
C PHE A 32 -16.03 11.95 -7.86
N MET A 33 -17.16 11.82 -7.17
CA MET A 33 -17.38 10.95 -6.01
C MET A 33 -16.43 11.25 -4.82
N GLY A 34 -15.23 10.69 -4.84
CA GLY A 34 -14.26 10.71 -3.75
C GLY A 34 -13.00 9.96 -4.16
N GLY A 35 -12.02 9.85 -3.25
CA GLY A 35 -10.80 9.10 -3.52
C GLY A 35 -10.05 9.63 -4.75
N TYR A 36 -9.88 8.78 -5.77
CA TYR A 36 -9.15 9.10 -7.00
C TYR A 36 -9.76 10.29 -7.74
N GLY A 37 -11.09 10.28 -7.96
CA GLY A 37 -11.76 11.31 -8.76
C GLY A 37 -11.65 12.69 -8.12
N LEU A 38 -11.96 12.77 -6.83
CA LEU A 38 -11.84 14.02 -6.06
C LEU A 38 -10.40 14.53 -6.01
N GLY A 39 -9.43 13.63 -5.79
CA GLY A 39 -8.02 13.98 -5.80
C GLY A 39 -7.54 14.49 -7.16
N CYS A 40 -7.98 13.87 -8.26
CA CYS A 40 -7.67 14.32 -9.61
C CYS A 40 -8.22 15.74 -9.87
N ARG A 41 -9.50 15.97 -9.53
CA ARG A 41 -10.15 17.27 -9.71
C ARG A 41 -9.43 18.38 -8.95
N LEU A 42 -9.15 18.17 -7.66
CA LEU A 42 -8.50 19.19 -6.83
C LEU A 42 -7.07 19.48 -7.29
N LEU A 43 -6.28 18.46 -7.61
CA LEU A 43 -4.92 18.69 -8.11
C LEU A 43 -4.92 19.38 -9.48
N TYR A 44 -5.86 19.04 -10.37
CA TYR A 44 -5.99 19.68 -11.66
C TYR A 44 -6.31 21.18 -11.54
N GLU A 45 -7.17 21.57 -10.59
CA GLU A 45 -7.54 22.97 -10.41
C GLU A 45 -6.55 23.77 -9.56
N ARG A 46 -5.85 23.13 -8.61
CA ARG A 46 -5.09 23.82 -7.57
C ARG A 46 -3.57 23.74 -7.75
N MET A 47 -3.07 22.93 -8.69
CA MET A 47 -1.63 22.78 -8.95
C MET A 47 -1.31 23.14 -10.39
N ASP A 48 -0.45 24.14 -10.58
CA ASP A 48 0.03 24.49 -11.92
C ASP A 48 0.79 23.30 -12.55
N SER A 49 0.46 23.01 -13.81
CA SER A 49 1.05 21.91 -14.59
C SER A 49 2.58 21.93 -14.65
N LYS A 50 3.22 23.10 -14.54
CA LYS A 50 4.67 23.31 -14.61
C LYS A 50 5.40 23.06 -13.28
N VAL A 51 4.67 22.92 -12.17
CA VAL A 51 5.25 22.67 -10.85
C VAL A 51 6.15 21.44 -10.87
N LYS A 52 7.33 21.54 -10.26
CA LYS A 52 8.26 20.42 -10.14
C LYS A 52 7.78 19.49 -9.02
N PRO A 53 7.78 18.15 -9.21
CA PRO A 53 7.21 17.22 -8.22
C PRO A 53 7.75 17.34 -6.79
N LEU A 54 9.03 17.68 -6.63
CA LEU A 54 9.72 17.77 -5.33
C LEU A 54 9.87 19.21 -4.82
N SER A 55 9.19 20.20 -5.44
CA SER A 55 9.25 21.58 -4.99
C SER A 55 8.22 21.87 -3.88
N PRO A 56 8.39 22.95 -3.11
CA PRO A 56 7.42 23.36 -2.08
C PRO A 56 6.00 23.56 -2.66
N GLU A 57 5.88 24.03 -3.90
CA GLU A 57 4.61 24.32 -4.58
C GLU A 57 3.86 23.04 -5.00
N SER A 58 4.53 21.88 -5.00
CA SER A 58 3.86 20.62 -5.30
C SER A 58 2.79 20.31 -4.26
N ILE A 59 1.70 19.67 -4.68
CA ILE A 59 0.63 19.26 -3.77
C ILE A 59 0.66 17.74 -3.65
N ILE A 60 0.57 17.26 -2.41
CA ILE A 60 0.28 15.86 -2.10
C ILE A 60 -1.04 15.79 -1.34
N GLY A 61 -1.94 14.91 -1.78
CA GLY A 61 -3.27 14.75 -1.20
C GLY A 61 -3.58 13.32 -0.78
N PHE A 62 -4.38 13.17 0.27
CA PHE A 62 -4.81 11.91 0.86
C PHE A 62 -6.34 11.85 0.87
N PHE A 63 -6.92 10.99 0.03
CA PHE A 63 -8.36 10.99 -0.23
C PHE A 63 -9.00 9.62 0.09
N PRO A 64 -9.86 9.52 1.12
CA PRO A 64 -10.76 8.39 1.27
C PRO A 64 -11.75 8.31 0.10
N GLY A 65 -12.10 7.10 -0.33
CA GLY A 65 -13.20 6.89 -1.29
C GLY A 65 -14.56 7.22 -0.68
N LEU A 66 -15.61 7.33 -1.51
CA LEU A 66 -16.97 7.71 -1.10
C LEU A 66 -17.52 6.83 0.05
N LEU A 67 -17.42 5.51 -0.07
CA LEU A 67 -17.92 4.58 0.95
C LEU A 67 -16.97 4.38 2.14
N THR A 68 -15.80 5.01 2.15
CA THR A 68 -14.75 4.75 3.15
C THR A 68 -15.22 5.12 4.54
N GLY A 69 -14.92 4.28 5.54
CA GLY A 69 -15.34 4.52 6.93
C GLY A 69 -16.80 4.15 7.23
N THR A 70 -17.57 3.71 6.23
CA THR A 70 -18.92 3.13 6.43
C THR A 70 -18.86 1.62 6.69
N ALA A 71 -20.01 1.00 6.96
CA ALA A 71 -20.13 -0.46 7.10
C ALA A 71 -20.05 -1.23 5.77
N ALA A 72 -19.94 -0.55 4.62
CA ALA A 72 -19.80 -1.21 3.33
C ALA A 72 -18.58 -2.15 3.31
N PRO A 73 -18.65 -3.32 2.66
CA PRO A 73 -17.49 -4.17 2.43
C PRO A 73 -16.34 -3.41 1.74
N PHE A 74 -15.10 -3.66 2.16
CA PHE A 74 -13.86 -3.07 1.61
C PHE A 74 -13.71 -1.55 1.78
N SER A 75 -14.50 -0.91 2.66
CA SER A 75 -14.49 0.53 2.93
C SER A 75 -13.26 1.06 3.70
N GLY A 76 -12.12 0.39 3.58
CA GLY A 76 -10.87 0.73 4.28
C GLY A 76 -9.80 1.36 3.40
N ARG A 77 -10.16 1.90 2.24
CA ARG A 77 -9.24 2.34 1.18
C ARG A 77 -9.05 3.85 1.16
N PHE A 78 -7.86 4.31 0.81
CA PHE A 78 -7.59 5.70 0.48
C PHE A 78 -6.59 5.79 -0.67
N MET A 79 -6.63 6.92 -1.38
CA MET A 79 -5.68 7.28 -2.42
C MET A 79 -4.70 8.31 -1.86
N VAL A 80 -3.43 8.16 -2.20
CA VAL A 80 -2.49 9.28 -2.20
C VAL A 80 -2.34 9.75 -3.63
N VAL A 81 -2.39 11.06 -3.85
CA VAL A 81 -2.27 11.68 -5.17
C VAL A 81 -1.25 12.81 -5.14
N GLY A 82 -0.60 13.06 -6.27
CA GLY A 82 0.41 14.09 -6.45
C GLY A 82 0.95 14.10 -7.87
N LYS A 83 1.94 14.94 -8.14
CA LYS A 83 2.76 14.81 -9.35
C LYS A 83 3.92 13.84 -9.06
N SER A 84 4.08 12.81 -9.89
CA SER A 84 5.13 11.80 -9.66
C SER A 84 6.52 12.36 -9.95
N PRO A 85 7.51 12.22 -9.05
CA PRO A 85 8.90 12.58 -9.32
C PRO A 85 9.62 11.59 -10.24
N LEU A 86 9.03 10.41 -10.49
CA LEU A 86 9.57 9.42 -11.40
C LEU A 86 9.15 9.70 -12.85
N THR A 87 7.87 9.96 -13.09
CA THR A 87 7.33 10.14 -14.44
C THR A 87 7.15 11.59 -14.84
N GLY A 88 7.15 12.53 -13.88
CA GLY A 88 6.86 13.95 -14.13
C GLY A 88 5.39 14.25 -14.45
N THR A 89 4.50 13.26 -14.32
CA THR A 89 3.07 13.35 -14.66
C THR A 89 2.19 13.06 -13.44
N TRP A 90 0.89 12.83 -13.64
CA TRP A 90 -0.02 12.36 -12.61
C TRP A 90 0.55 11.14 -11.87
N GLY A 91 0.50 11.18 -10.55
CA GLY A 91 0.90 10.08 -9.68
C GLY A 91 -0.19 9.79 -8.66
N ASP A 92 -0.69 8.56 -8.66
CA ASP A 92 -1.57 8.05 -7.63
C ASP A 92 -1.04 6.75 -7.02
N ALA A 93 -1.44 6.47 -5.79
CA ALA A 93 -1.18 5.20 -5.14
C ALA A 93 -2.29 4.87 -4.14
N ASN A 94 -2.86 3.68 -4.25
CA ASN A 94 -3.88 3.18 -3.32
C ASN A 94 -3.25 2.47 -2.13
N SER A 95 -3.80 2.68 -0.93
CA SER A 95 -3.59 1.79 0.20
C SER A 95 -4.90 1.42 0.89
N GLY A 96 -4.95 0.21 1.42
CA GLY A 96 -5.96 -0.17 2.41
C GLY A 96 -5.49 0.14 3.82
N GLY A 97 -6.27 -0.29 4.81
CA GLY A 97 -5.91 -0.17 6.23
C GLY A 97 -7.01 0.51 7.01
N THR A 98 -6.59 1.34 7.96
CA THR A 98 -7.45 2.10 8.86
C THR A 98 -7.26 3.61 8.73
N PHE A 99 -6.23 4.06 7.99
CA PHE A 99 -5.94 5.48 7.78
C PHE A 99 -7.03 6.22 6.99
N GLY A 100 -7.50 5.67 5.87
CA GLY A 100 -8.62 6.25 5.10
C GLY A 100 -9.89 6.48 5.94
N PRO A 101 -10.39 5.45 6.66
CA PRO A 101 -11.46 5.62 7.64
C PRO A 101 -11.16 6.66 8.72
N ALA A 102 -9.90 6.82 9.15
CA ALA A 102 -9.52 7.81 10.14
C ALA A 102 -9.67 9.24 9.62
N ILE A 103 -9.39 9.51 8.34
CA ILE A 103 -9.65 10.81 7.71
C ILE A 103 -11.13 11.17 7.84
N ARG A 104 -12.03 10.24 7.50
CA ARG A 104 -13.48 10.43 7.65
C ARG A 104 -13.88 10.62 9.12
N LYS A 105 -13.26 9.89 10.05
CA LYS A 105 -13.55 10.03 11.48
C LYS A 105 -13.06 11.36 12.08
N CYS A 106 -12.09 12.02 11.45
CA CYS A 106 -11.72 13.40 11.76
C CYS A 106 -12.71 14.42 11.16
N GLY A 107 -13.58 13.99 10.25
CA GLY A 107 -14.61 14.84 9.63
C GLY A 107 -14.18 15.51 8.34
N TYR A 108 -13.26 14.89 7.61
CA TYR A 108 -12.73 15.41 6.34
C TYR A 108 -12.89 14.37 5.24
N ASP A 109 -12.95 14.86 4.01
CA ASP A 109 -13.05 14.07 2.79
C ASP A 109 -11.71 13.98 2.05
N GLY A 110 -10.72 14.72 2.52
CA GLY A 110 -9.36 14.75 2.03
C GLY A 110 -8.46 15.56 2.94
N ILE A 111 -7.17 15.25 2.92
CA ILE A 111 -6.12 16.07 3.53
C ILE A 111 -5.12 16.41 2.44
N LEU A 112 -4.83 17.69 2.24
CA LEU A 112 -3.87 18.16 1.25
C LEU A 112 -2.72 18.89 1.94
N VAL A 113 -1.51 18.76 1.38
CA VAL A 113 -0.30 19.37 1.92
C VAL A 113 0.45 20.09 0.80
N LYS A 114 0.75 21.37 1.04
CA LYS A 114 1.61 22.23 0.22
C LYS A 114 2.75 22.81 1.07
N GLY A 115 3.67 23.52 0.43
CA GLY A 115 4.84 24.09 1.07
C GLY A 115 5.88 23.03 1.46
N ALA A 116 6.91 23.47 2.18
CA ALA A 116 7.95 22.61 2.74
C ALA A 116 8.42 23.19 4.08
N ALA A 117 8.52 22.35 5.11
CA ALA A 117 8.93 22.81 6.44
C ALA A 117 10.43 23.11 6.51
N LYS A 118 10.81 24.00 7.45
CA LYS A 118 12.23 24.30 7.75
C LYS A 118 12.94 23.13 8.46
N SER A 119 12.24 22.39 9.31
CA SER A 119 12.71 21.17 9.99
C SER A 119 11.73 20.00 9.77
N PRO A 120 12.10 18.74 10.07
CA PRO A 120 11.16 17.62 10.06
C PRO A 120 9.88 17.89 10.87
N LYS A 121 8.72 17.64 10.28
CA LYS A 121 7.40 17.79 10.92
C LYS A 121 6.55 16.54 10.80
N TYR A 122 5.57 16.40 11.69
CA TYR A 122 4.43 15.51 11.51
C TYR A 122 3.13 16.29 11.75
N ILE A 123 2.08 15.92 11.03
CA ILE A 123 0.74 16.50 11.20
C ILE A 123 -0.03 15.64 12.20
N SER A 124 -0.75 16.29 13.11
CA SER A 124 -1.65 15.65 14.07
C SER A 124 -3.06 16.20 13.90
N ILE A 125 -4.05 15.32 13.78
CA ILE A 125 -5.48 15.66 13.84
C ILE A 125 -6.12 14.71 14.86
N ILE A 126 -6.24 15.19 16.10
CA ILE A 126 -6.71 14.38 17.22
C ILE A 126 -7.88 15.07 17.88
N ASP A 127 -9.02 14.37 17.92
CA ASP A 127 -10.23 14.80 18.62
C ASP A 127 -10.69 16.22 18.23
N GLY A 128 -10.51 16.58 16.96
CA GLY A 128 -10.90 17.87 16.38
C GLY A 128 -9.82 18.95 16.36
N LYS A 129 -8.66 18.71 16.98
CA LYS A 129 -7.52 19.64 16.98
C LYS A 129 -6.50 19.27 15.92
N ALA A 130 -6.23 20.19 14.98
CA ALA A 130 -5.20 20.07 13.96
C ALA A 130 -3.92 20.82 14.37
N GLU A 131 -2.76 20.18 14.26
CA GLU A 131 -1.45 20.74 14.64
C GLU A 131 -0.34 20.26 13.71
N ILE A 132 0.67 21.11 13.46
CA ILE A 132 1.94 20.74 12.83
C ILE A 132 3.00 20.69 13.93
N LEU A 133 3.54 19.50 14.19
CA LEU A 133 4.40 19.22 15.33
C LEU A 133 5.80 18.80 14.87
N ASP A 134 6.81 18.98 15.74
CA ASP A 134 8.18 18.61 15.43
C ASP A 134 8.37 17.09 15.32
N ALA A 135 9.13 16.65 14.31
CA ALA A 135 9.41 15.24 14.04
C ALA A 135 10.91 14.92 14.02
N SER A 136 11.76 15.78 14.58
CA SER A 136 13.22 15.61 14.50
C SER A 136 13.69 14.35 15.23
N ASP A 137 13.02 13.98 16.32
CA ASP A 137 13.26 12.76 17.11
C ASP A 137 12.89 11.46 16.38
N ILE A 138 11.99 11.55 15.40
CA ILE A 138 11.52 10.42 14.60
C ILE A 138 12.01 10.41 13.15
N TRP A 139 12.70 11.46 12.72
CA TRP A 139 13.37 11.50 11.42
C TRP A 139 14.55 10.50 11.39
N GLY A 140 14.75 9.82 10.26
CA GLY A 140 15.76 8.75 10.13
C GLY A 140 15.28 7.39 10.62
N LYS A 141 14.12 7.30 11.30
CA LYS A 141 13.58 6.03 11.82
C LYS A 141 12.73 5.29 10.79
N ASP A 142 12.64 3.98 10.94
CA ASP A 142 11.70 3.15 10.18
C ASP A 142 10.23 3.48 10.51
N VAL A 143 9.32 3.31 9.55
CA VAL A 143 7.88 3.63 9.72
C VAL A 143 7.26 2.89 10.90
N ILE A 144 7.62 1.61 11.11
CA ILE A 144 7.06 0.81 12.21
C ILE A 144 7.54 1.34 13.56
N GLU A 145 8.80 1.77 13.64
CA GLU A 145 9.37 2.39 14.83
C GLU A 145 8.71 3.74 15.10
N THR A 146 8.58 4.60 14.09
CA THR A 146 7.89 5.89 14.17
C THR A 146 6.44 5.72 14.65
N GLU A 147 5.69 4.76 14.07
CA GLU A 147 4.32 4.45 14.49
C GLU A 147 4.25 4.04 15.97
N LYS A 148 5.20 3.22 16.45
CA LYS A 148 5.28 2.81 17.87
C LYS A 148 5.54 4.00 18.79
N ILE A 149 6.47 4.89 18.44
CA ILE A 149 6.79 6.09 19.22
C ILE A 149 5.56 7.01 19.30
N LEU A 150 4.92 7.28 18.17
CA LEU A 150 3.73 8.14 18.13
C LEU A 150 2.54 7.52 18.87
N LYS A 151 2.37 6.19 18.85
CA LYS A 151 1.33 5.50 19.63
C LYS A 151 1.57 5.56 21.14
N LYS A 152 2.84 5.61 21.57
CA LYS A 152 3.17 5.86 22.99
C LYS A 152 2.84 7.30 23.37
N LYS A 153 3.13 8.27 22.49
CA LYS A 153 2.90 9.71 22.72
C LYS A 153 1.42 10.10 22.72
N HIS A 154 0.67 9.66 21.71
CA HIS A 154 -0.71 10.12 21.43
C HIS A 154 -1.78 9.06 21.72
N GLY A 155 -1.38 7.90 22.22
CA GLY A 155 -2.27 6.78 22.55
C GLY A 155 -2.43 5.75 21.44
N LYS A 156 -2.81 4.53 21.82
CA LYS A 156 -2.82 3.34 20.94
C LYS A 156 -3.82 3.40 19.79
N LEU A 157 -4.83 4.27 19.87
CA LEU A 157 -5.94 4.34 18.92
C LEU A 157 -5.65 5.18 17.68
N ILE A 158 -4.55 5.95 17.67
CA ILE A 158 -4.16 6.76 16.50
C ILE A 158 -3.93 5.88 15.27
N LYS A 159 -4.26 6.43 14.10
CA LYS A 159 -3.93 5.87 12.79
C LYS A 159 -2.90 6.76 12.12
N THR A 160 -1.95 6.16 11.44
CA THR A 160 -0.77 6.87 10.94
C THR A 160 -0.49 6.51 9.48
N ALA A 161 -0.06 7.48 8.69
CA ALA A 161 0.51 7.24 7.36
C ALA A 161 1.71 8.15 7.13
N GLY A 162 2.83 7.59 6.67
CA GLY A 162 4.07 8.35 6.51
C GLY A 162 5.19 7.59 5.84
N ILE A 163 6.39 8.15 5.95
CA ILE A 163 7.56 7.73 5.19
C ILE A 163 8.66 7.14 6.08
N GLY A 164 9.40 6.19 5.53
CA GLY A 164 10.66 5.73 6.10
C GLY A 164 11.85 6.45 5.45
N LEU A 165 13.06 5.98 5.74
CA LEU A 165 14.32 6.51 5.19
C LEU A 165 14.32 6.70 3.67
N ALA A 166 13.65 5.82 2.91
CA ALA A 166 13.58 5.93 1.45
C ALA A 166 12.84 7.20 0.99
N GLY A 167 11.77 7.60 1.70
CA GLY A 167 11.06 8.84 1.41
C GLY A 167 11.86 10.07 1.85
N GLU A 168 12.49 10.01 3.03
CA GLU A 168 13.35 11.08 3.55
C GLU A 168 14.54 11.37 2.62
N LYS A 169 15.12 10.32 2.02
CA LYS A 169 16.19 10.41 1.01
C LYS A 169 15.67 10.62 -0.42
N LEU A 170 14.39 10.95 -0.59
CA LEU A 170 13.76 11.31 -1.88
C LEU A 170 13.87 10.24 -2.98
N SER A 171 13.87 8.95 -2.60
CA SER A 171 13.85 7.87 -3.59
C SER A 171 12.59 7.93 -4.45
N LYS A 172 12.75 8.02 -5.77
CA LYS A 172 11.65 8.13 -6.74
C LYS A 172 10.71 6.91 -6.79
N ILE A 173 11.07 5.83 -6.11
CA ILE A 173 10.25 4.61 -5.95
C ILE A 173 9.76 4.41 -4.51
N SER A 174 9.93 5.40 -3.63
CA SER A 174 9.43 5.34 -2.26
C SER A 174 7.91 5.54 -2.21
N GLY A 175 7.28 4.80 -1.28
CA GLY A 175 5.85 4.89 -0.99
C GLY A 175 5.56 5.44 0.40
N ILE A 176 4.27 5.51 0.73
CA ILE A 176 3.78 5.97 2.03
C ILE A 176 3.11 4.80 2.74
N ALA A 177 3.66 4.42 3.89
CA ALA A 177 3.23 3.27 4.65
C ALA A 177 2.30 3.65 5.81
N ASN A 178 1.38 2.75 6.15
CA ASN A 178 0.41 2.84 7.23
C ASN A 178 0.13 1.45 7.81
N ASP A 179 -0.41 1.41 9.04
CA ASP A 179 -0.70 0.16 9.76
C ASP A 179 0.48 -0.83 9.65
N ARG A 180 1.67 -0.34 10.03
CA ARG A 180 2.98 -1.00 9.88
C ARG A 180 3.41 -1.17 8.42
N GLY A 181 2.88 -2.17 7.70
CA GLY A 181 3.38 -2.60 6.39
C GLY A 181 2.45 -2.40 5.20
N ARG A 182 1.28 -1.77 5.37
CA ARG A 182 0.43 -1.41 4.21
C ARG A 182 1.00 -0.18 3.56
N ILE A 183 0.94 -0.11 2.24
CA ILE A 183 1.68 0.93 1.54
C ILE A 183 0.98 1.41 0.27
N ALA A 184 0.92 2.72 0.12
CA ALA A 184 0.70 3.41 -1.14
C ALA A 184 2.05 3.43 -1.86
N ALA A 185 2.32 2.39 -2.66
CA ALA A 185 3.69 1.98 -3.02
C ALA A 185 4.30 2.60 -4.28
N ARG A 186 3.47 3.11 -5.19
CA ARG A 186 3.92 3.53 -6.53
C ARG A 186 3.94 5.05 -6.66
N SER A 187 4.40 5.50 -7.82
CA SER A 187 4.36 6.91 -8.23
C SER A 187 5.32 7.82 -7.46
N GLY A 188 6.16 7.29 -6.56
CA GLY A 188 7.20 8.06 -5.87
C GLY A 188 6.65 9.10 -4.88
N LEU A 189 5.40 8.97 -4.44
CA LEU A 189 4.75 9.96 -3.57
C LEU A 189 5.37 10.00 -2.16
N GLY A 190 6.11 8.96 -1.75
CA GLY A 190 6.94 9.00 -0.55
C GLY A 190 8.05 10.05 -0.64
N ALA A 191 8.65 10.26 -1.82
CA ALA A 191 9.66 11.29 -2.03
C ALA A 191 9.04 12.68 -2.06
N VAL A 192 7.82 12.82 -2.61
CA VAL A 192 7.08 14.08 -2.53
C VAL A 192 6.84 14.46 -1.07
N MET A 193 6.33 13.53 -0.25
CA MET A 193 6.13 13.74 1.18
C MET A 193 7.45 14.08 1.91
N GLY A 194 8.55 13.40 1.57
CA GLY A 194 9.88 13.67 2.12
C GLY A 194 10.44 15.03 1.74
N SER A 195 10.21 15.50 0.50
CA SER A 195 10.68 16.81 0.02
C SER A 195 10.08 17.98 0.81
N LYS A 196 8.91 17.75 1.39
CA LYS A 196 8.22 18.71 2.26
C LYS A 196 8.66 18.64 3.73
N LYS A 197 9.60 17.74 4.05
CA LYS A 197 10.03 17.36 5.41
C LYS A 197 8.89 16.86 6.30
N LEU A 198 7.88 16.24 5.70
CA LEU A 198 6.74 15.66 6.42
C LEU A 198 6.98 14.18 6.70
N LYS A 199 7.16 13.82 7.96
CA LYS A 199 7.44 12.44 8.38
C LYS A 199 6.19 11.56 8.42
N MET A 200 5.11 12.09 8.98
CA MET A 200 3.91 11.31 9.32
C MET A 200 2.67 12.20 9.40
N ILE A 201 1.50 11.64 9.09
CA ILE A 201 0.19 12.19 9.43
C ILE A 201 -0.45 11.26 10.47
N VAL A 202 -0.89 11.84 11.58
CA VAL A 202 -1.44 11.15 12.75
C VAL A 202 -2.90 11.55 12.93
N LEU A 203 -3.80 10.57 12.92
CA LEU A 203 -5.24 10.79 12.95
C LEU A 203 -5.91 10.04 14.09
N LYS A 204 -6.77 10.73 14.84
CA LYS A 204 -7.73 10.14 15.77
C LYS A 204 -9.01 10.99 15.75
N GLY A 205 -10.13 10.34 15.49
CA GLY A 205 -11.43 10.97 15.55
C GLY A 205 -12.54 9.93 15.74
N ASN A 206 -13.76 10.42 15.92
CA ASN A 206 -14.94 9.62 16.24
C ASN A 206 -16.19 9.99 15.41
N LYS A 207 -16.08 10.94 14.46
CA LYS A 207 -17.19 11.34 13.59
C LYS A 207 -17.65 10.16 12.73
N LYS A 208 -18.94 10.15 12.41
CA LYS A 208 -19.58 9.11 11.59
C LYS A 208 -20.13 9.74 10.32
N VAL A 209 -19.90 9.06 9.20
CA VAL A 209 -20.51 9.43 7.92
C VAL A 209 -22.02 9.18 8.00
N VAL A 210 -22.82 10.17 7.63
CA VAL A 210 -24.29 10.06 7.59
C VAL A 210 -24.70 9.31 6.32
N ILE A 211 -25.60 8.33 6.46
CA ILE A 211 -26.07 7.49 5.35
C ILE A 211 -27.52 7.87 5.04
N CYS A 212 -27.82 8.19 3.77
CA CYS A 212 -29.14 8.65 3.31
C CYS A 212 -30.27 7.68 3.69
N ASN A 213 -30.17 6.44 3.22
CA ASN A 213 -31.12 5.38 3.55
C ASN A 213 -30.38 4.25 4.25
N ARG A 214 -30.33 4.33 5.59
CA ARG A 214 -29.59 3.38 6.43
C ARG A 214 -30.14 1.96 6.33
N GLU A 215 -31.45 1.80 6.28
CA GLU A 215 -32.11 0.48 6.23
C GLU A 215 -31.77 -0.24 4.94
N ASN A 216 -31.98 0.42 3.79
CA ASN A 216 -31.62 -0.13 2.48
C ASN A 216 -30.12 -0.42 2.39
N PHE A 217 -29.27 0.49 2.88
CA PHE A 217 -27.83 0.29 2.90
C PHE A 217 -27.42 -0.97 3.69
N LEU A 218 -28.01 -1.19 4.87
CA LEU A 218 -27.76 -2.40 5.65
C LEU A 218 -28.34 -3.66 4.99
N SER A 219 -29.47 -3.55 4.30
CA SER A 219 -30.04 -4.66 3.51
C SER A 219 -29.08 -5.11 2.40
N LEU A 220 -28.59 -4.16 1.59
CA LEU A 220 -27.62 -4.42 0.52
C LEU A 220 -26.32 -5.06 1.06
N ILE A 221 -25.85 -4.63 2.24
CA ILE A 221 -24.70 -5.24 2.90
C ILE A 221 -25.00 -6.70 3.26
N LYS A 222 -26.18 -6.98 3.84
CA LYS A 222 -26.59 -8.35 4.19
C LYS A 222 -26.63 -9.23 2.94
N ASP A 223 -27.19 -8.73 1.83
CA ASP A 223 -27.26 -9.47 0.57
C ASP A 223 -25.88 -9.76 -0.01
N TYR A 224 -24.97 -8.79 0.04
CA TYR A 224 -23.56 -9.00 -0.31
C TYR A 224 -22.93 -10.13 0.52
N TYR A 225 -23.16 -10.14 1.84
CA TYR A 225 -22.63 -11.18 2.72
C TYR A 225 -23.26 -12.55 2.50
N LYS A 226 -24.52 -12.64 2.05
CA LYS A 226 -25.16 -13.93 1.71
C LYS A 226 -24.41 -14.63 0.58
N VAL A 227 -24.08 -13.89 -0.48
CA VAL A 227 -23.30 -14.42 -1.62
C VAL A 227 -21.89 -14.77 -1.18
N MET A 228 -21.30 -13.96 -0.32
CA MET A 228 -19.88 -14.04 0.03
C MET A 228 -19.56 -14.86 1.29
N LYS A 229 -20.47 -15.72 1.77
CA LYS A 229 -20.22 -16.60 2.93
C LYS A 229 -19.03 -17.53 2.67
N ILE A 230 -18.02 -17.48 3.54
CA ILE A 230 -16.91 -18.44 3.51
C ILE A 230 -17.37 -19.71 4.22
N LYS A 231 -17.43 -20.83 3.48
CA LYS A 231 -17.55 -22.14 4.11
C LYS A 231 -16.16 -22.52 4.66
N PRO A 232 -16.02 -22.89 5.95
CA PRO A 232 -14.75 -23.35 6.48
C PRO A 232 -14.23 -24.49 5.61
N ILE A 233 -12.99 -24.37 5.16
CA ILE A 233 -12.35 -25.42 4.36
C ILE A 233 -11.73 -26.43 5.32
N THR A 234 -12.07 -27.71 5.14
CA THR A 234 -11.44 -28.83 5.85
C THR A 234 -9.99 -29.01 5.41
N SER A 235 -9.14 -29.59 6.26
CA SER A 235 -7.73 -29.89 5.94
C SER A 235 -7.58 -30.65 4.60
N VAL A 236 -8.51 -31.58 4.31
CA VAL A 236 -8.56 -32.33 3.05
C VAL A 236 -8.80 -31.43 1.84
N LYS A 237 -9.76 -30.50 1.92
CA LYS A 237 -10.02 -29.54 0.83
C LYS A 237 -8.89 -28.50 0.68
N MET A 238 -8.21 -28.14 1.76
CA MET A 238 -6.98 -27.32 1.70
C MET A 238 -5.86 -28.06 0.96
N ALA A 239 -5.66 -29.36 1.24
CA ALA A 239 -4.68 -30.19 0.54
C ALA A 239 -5.03 -30.33 -0.96
N LEU A 240 -6.32 -30.48 -1.29
CA LEU A 240 -6.79 -30.52 -2.68
C LEU A 240 -6.55 -29.21 -3.43
N LEU A 241 -6.84 -28.07 -2.79
CA LEU A 241 -6.52 -26.73 -3.31
C LEU A 241 -5.01 -26.53 -3.47
N GLY A 242 -4.19 -27.15 -2.61
CA GLY A 242 -2.74 -27.17 -2.78
C GLY A 242 -2.30 -27.93 -4.02
N LYS A 243 -2.93 -29.08 -4.30
CA LYS A 243 -2.68 -29.89 -5.52
C LYS A 243 -3.12 -29.17 -6.81
N MET A 244 -4.08 -28.25 -6.74
CA MET A 244 -4.48 -27.40 -7.87
C MET A 244 -3.29 -26.65 -8.48
N PHE A 245 -2.34 -26.19 -7.67
CA PHE A 245 -1.14 -25.51 -8.18
C PHE A 245 -0.22 -26.44 -8.99
N GLY A 246 -0.27 -27.76 -8.76
CA GLY A 246 0.42 -28.75 -9.59
C GLY A 246 -0.28 -29.05 -10.92
N MET A 247 -1.61 -28.88 -10.97
CA MET A 247 -2.40 -29.06 -12.20
C MET A 247 -2.19 -27.94 -13.23
N VAL A 248 -1.50 -26.84 -12.86
CA VAL A 248 -1.23 -25.71 -13.75
C VAL A 248 -0.45 -26.14 -15.01
N LYS A 249 0.44 -27.14 -14.89
CA LYS A 249 1.15 -27.72 -16.05
C LYS A 249 0.18 -28.31 -17.08
N ILE A 250 -0.87 -28.98 -16.60
CA ILE A 250 -1.91 -29.62 -17.42
C ILE A 250 -2.80 -28.53 -18.04
N ILE A 251 -3.29 -27.59 -17.22
CA ILE A 251 -4.13 -26.47 -17.67
C ILE A 251 -3.45 -25.69 -18.81
N ARG A 252 -2.15 -25.39 -18.67
CA ARG A 252 -1.35 -24.77 -19.71
C ARG A 252 -1.27 -25.63 -20.97
N ARG A 253 -0.94 -26.92 -20.83
CA ARG A 253 -0.80 -27.85 -21.97
C ARG A 253 -2.06 -27.90 -22.81
N PHE A 254 -3.23 -27.80 -22.18
CA PHE A 254 -4.53 -27.82 -22.85
C PHE A 254 -5.11 -26.42 -23.14
N LYS A 255 -4.36 -25.34 -22.90
CA LYS A 255 -4.77 -23.94 -23.14
C LYS A 255 -6.13 -23.58 -22.53
N VAL A 256 -6.45 -24.14 -21.35
CA VAL A 256 -7.73 -23.89 -20.68
C VAL A 256 -7.64 -22.57 -19.89
N GLY A 257 -8.54 -21.62 -20.19
CA GLY A 257 -8.67 -20.39 -19.42
C GLY A 257 -9.20 -20.64 -18.01
N MET A 258 -8.63 -19.98 -17.01
CA MET A 258 -9.10 -20.08 -15.63
C MET A 258 -10.10 -18.95 -15.31
N VAL A 259 -11.40 -19.24 -15.45
CA VAL A 259 -12.44 -18.39 -14.88
C VAL A 259 -12.86 -18.98 -13.55
N SER A 260 -12.62 -18.25 -12.46
CA SER A 260 -12.97 -18.70 -11.11
C SER A 260 -14.16 -17.91 -10.58
N PRO A 261 -15.19 -18.58 -10.03
CA PRO A 261 -16.30 -17.89 -9.37
C PRO A 261 -15.80 -16.97 -8.24
N PRO A 262 -16.46 -15.82 -7.98
CA PRO A 262 -16.05 -14.87 -6.95
C PRO A 262 -15.85 -15.50 -5.56
N ASN A 263 -16.68 -16.46 -5.19
CA ASN A 263 -16.58 -17.18 -3.90
C ASN A 263 -15.32 -18.03 -3.79
N LEU A 264 -14.90 -18.67 -4.89
CA LEU A 264 -13.66 -19.42 -4.93
C LEU A 264 -12.46 -18.48 -4.82
N MET A 265 -12.45 -17.38 -5.59
CA MET A 265 -11.38 -16.37 -5.53
C MET A 265 -11.24 -15.74 -4.15
N ARG A 266 -12.36 -15.36 -3.52
CA ARG A 266 -12.38 -14.89 -2.14
C ARG A 266 -11.72 -15.89 -1.20
N THR A 267 -12.07 -17.17 -1.33
CA THR A 267 -11.56 -18.23 -0.46
C THR A 267 -10.06 -18.44 -0.66
N ILE A 268 -9.60 -18.42 -1.93
CA ILE A 268 -8.18 -18.47 -2.26
C ILE A 268 -7.46 -17.29 -1.59
N PHE A 269 -7.93 -16.05 -1.77
CA PHE A 269 -7.28 -14.88 -1.17
C PHE A 269 -7.33 -14.86 0.36
N ARG A 270 -8.39 -15.39 0.99
CA ARG A 270 -8.48 -15.50 2.45
C ARG A 270 -7.37 -16.38 3.01
N TYR A 271 -7.19 -17.57 2.43
CA TYR A 271 -6.29 -18.58 2.99
C TYR A 271 -4.86 -18.46 2.47
N PHE A 272 -4.71 -18.16 1.18
CA PHE A 272 -3.43 -18.12 0.48
C PHE A 272 -2.89 -16.72 0.23
N GLY A 273 -3.67 -15.67 0.50
CA GLY A 273 -3.29 -14.31 0.16
C GLY A 273 -3.15 -14.13 -1.35
N THR A 274 -2.52 -13.02 -1.76
CA THR A 274 -2.28 -12.76 -3.19
C THR A 274 -1.16 -13.64 -3.75
N THR A 275 -0.28 -14.18 -2.91
CA THR A 275 0.84 -15.06 -3.31
C THR A 275 0.38 -16.38 -3.91
N SER A 276 -0.91 -16.72 -3.87
CA SER A 276 -1.50 -17.80 -4.67
C SER A 276 -1.21 -17.64 -6.16
N GLY A 277 -1.02 -16.41 -6.64
CA GLY A 277 -0.69 -16.13 -8.03
C GLY A 277 0.75 -16.45 -8.42
N ASN A 278 1.70 -16.55 -7.47
CA ASN A 278 3.14 -16.60 -7.79
C ASN A 278 3.50 -17.76 -8.73
N THR A 279 3.10 -18.97 -8.36
CA THR A 279 3.38 -20.18 -9.14
C THR A 279 2.57 -20.20 -10.44
N ILE A 280 1.31 -19.72 -10.39
CA ILE A 280 0.44 -19.69 -11.57
C ILE A 280 1.01 -18.73 -12.63
N CYS A 281 1.30 -17.49 -12.25
CA CYS A 281 1.85 -16.47 -13.15
C CYS A 281 3.18 -16.92 -13.75
N ALA A 282 4.04 -17.62 -12.99
CA ALA A 282 5.30 -18.13 -13.53
C ALA A 282 5.05 -19.18 -14.63
N GLU A 283 4.13 -20.12 -14.40
CA GLU A 283 3.82 -21.18 -15.37
C GLU A 283 3.07 -20.70 -16.61
N THR A 284 2.27 -19.64 -16.48
CA THR A 284 1.49 -19.05 -17.59
C THR A 284 2.26 -17.97 -18.35
N GLY A 285 3.50 -17.65 -17.95
CA GLY A 285 4.31 -16.62 -18.60
C GLY A 285 3.98 -15.18 -18.20
N ASP A 286 3.19 -14.98 -17.14
CA ASP A 286 2.77 -13.67 -16.60
C ASP A 286 3.67 -13.20 -15.43
N SER A 287 4.88 -13.77 -15.31
CA SER A 287 5.88 -13.34 -14.34
C SER A 287 7.06 -12.67 -15.02
N PRO A 288 7.62 -11.60 -14.42
CA PRO A 288 8.75 -10.86 -14.96
C PRO A 288 10.06 -11.64 -14.74
N ILE A 289 10.22 -12.77 -15.43
CA ILE A 289 11.39 -13.62 -15.28
C ILE A 289 12.57 -12.95 -15.99
N LYS A 290 13.68 -12.78 -15.27
CA LYS A 290 14.92 -12.18 -15.83
C LYS A 290 14.67 -10.79 -16.45
N ASN A 291 13.91 -9.94 -15.75
CA ASN A 291 13.47 -8.64 -16.27
C ASN A 291 12.74 -8.75 -17.62
N TRP A 292 11.78 -9.67 -17.72
CA TRP A 292 10.97 -9.95 -18.91
C TRP A 292 11.73 -10.54 -20.11
N SER A 293 13.04 -10.76 -20.02
CA SER A 293 13.81 -11.47 -21.06
C SER A 293 13.62 -12.99 -21.01
N GLY A 294 13.13 -13.52 -19.89
CA GLY A 294 12.93 -14.94 -19.68
C GLY A 294 11.47 -15.36 -19.78
N ILE A 295 11.27 -16.64 -20.06
CA ILE A 295 9.97 -17.29 -20.12
C ILE A 295 9.86 -18.21 -18.90
N GLY A 296 8.84 -18.01 -18.06
CA GLY A 296 8.73 -18.71 -16.79
C GLY A 296 8.77 -20.23 -16.88
N MET A 297 8.12 -20.85 -17.87
CA MET A 297 8.17 -22.31 -18.01
C MET A 297 9.56 -22.89 -18.32
N TYR A 298 10.46 -22.11 -18.91
CA TYR A 298 11.81 -22.56 -19.28
C TYR A 298 12.86 -22.07 -18.28
N ASP A 299 12.82 -20.78 -17.96
CA ASP A 299 13.84 -20.11 -17.15
C ASP A 299 13.58 -20.23 -15.63
N PHE A 300 12.31 -20.34 -15.26
CA PHE A 300 11.86 -20.43 -13.87
C PHE A 300 10.78 -21.51 -13.68
N PRO A 301 11.10 -22.77 -14.05
CA PRO A 301 10.11 -23.84 -14.13
C PRO A 301 9.48 -24.14 -12.77
N TYR A 302 8.41 -24.92 -12.79
CA TYR A 302 7.61 -25.29 -11.62
C TYR A 302 8.41 -25.66 -10.37
N GLU A 303 9.51 -26.41 -10.53
CA GLU A 303 10.35 -26.82 -9.41
C GLU A 303 10.97 -25.63 -8.65
N LYS A 304 11.23 -24.51 -9.35
CA LYS A 304 11.66 -23.25 -8.75
C LYS A 304 10.47 -22.41 -8.29
N SER A 305 9.43 -22.28 -9.13
CA SER A 305 8.28 -21.40 -8.83
C SER A 305 7.40 -21.91 -7.68
N LYS A 306 7.38 -23.23 -7.41
CA LYS A 306 6.69 -23.82 -6.25
C LYS A 306 7.32 -23.39 -4.92
N LEU A 307 8.61 -23.02 -4.90
CA LEU A 307 9.28 -22.53 -3.69
C LEU A 307 8.69 -21.19 -3.22
N LEU A 308 8.19 -20.39 -4.15
CA LEU A 308 7.50 -19.12 -3.89
C LEU A 308 5.99 -19.27 -3.72
N SER A 309 5.47 -20.51 -3.67
CA SER A 309 4.05 -20.75 -3.51
C SER A 309 3.53 -20.24 -2.16
N SER A 310 2.25 -19.87 -2.14
CA SER A 310 1.53 -19.51 -0.92
C SER A 310 1.60 -20.61 0.14
N ILE A 311 1.70 -21.89 -0.23
CA ILE A 311 1.84 -23.00 0.70
C ILE A 311 3.14 -22.88 1.50
N ASN A 312 4.27 -22.59 0.82
CA ASN A 312 5.56 -22.45 1.49
C ASN A 312 5.65 -21.17 2.32
N ILE A 313 5.09 -20.06 1.81
CA ILE A 313 5.07 -18.79 2.54
C ILE A 313 4.19 -18.90 3.80
N ASN A 314 3.03 -19.56 3.69
CA ASN A 314 2.07 -19.67 4.80
C ASN A 314 2.52 -20.58 5.94
N LYS A 315 3.59 -21.37 5.79
CA LYS A 315 4.20 -22.10 6.92
C LYS A 315 4.65 -21.15 8.03
N TYR A 316 5.03 -19.93 7.67
CA TYR A 316 5.45 -18.87 8.57
C TYR A 316 4.29 -18.02 9.11
N LYS A 317 3.05 -18.27 8.67
CA LYS A 317 1.89 -17.45 9.01
C LYS A 317 1.49 -17.65 10.47
N VAL A 318 1.49 -16.56 11.23
CA VAL A 318 1.08 -16.57 12.65
C VAL A 318 -0.27 -15.91 12.88
N LYS A 319 -0.67 -14.97 12.02
CA LYS A 319 -1.92 -14.23 12.20
C LYS A 319 -2.43 -13.69 10.88
N GLU A 320 -3.73 -13.76 10.66
CA GLU A 320 -4.39 -13.13 9.51
C GLU A 320 -4.98 -11.78 9.89
N TYR A 321 -5.11 -10.88 8.90
CA TYR A 321 -5.73 -9.58 9.07
C TYR A 321 -6.37 -9.07 7.78
N GLY A 322 -7.35 -8.16 7.92
CA GLY A 322 -7.97 -7.46 6.79
C GLY A 322 -7.87 -5.95 6.90
N CYS A 323 -8.12 -5.24 5.79
CA CYS A 323 -8.41 -3.80 5.87
C CYS A 323 -9.68 -3.58 6.72
N PHE A 324 -9.93 -2.32 7.09
CA PHE A 324 -11.21 -1.94 7.66
C PHE A 324 -12.39 -2.42 6.79
N SER A 325 -13.40 -3.02 7.44
CA SER A 325 -14.60 -3.62 6.82
C SER A 325 -14.32 -4.62 5.68
N CYS A 326 -13.16 -5.27 5.67
CA CYS A 326 -12.80 -6.22 4.61
C CYS A 326 -13.23 -7.64 4.99
N PRO A 327 -14.13 -8.28 4.21
CA PRO A 327 -14.57 -9.64 4.52
C PRO A 327 -13.62 -10.71 3.96
N VAL A 328 -12.65 -10.34 3.12
CA VAL A 328 -11.66 -11.26 2.54
C VAL A 328 -10.47 -11.48 3.46
N GLN A 329 -9.99 -10.45 4.16
CA GLN A 329 -8.84 -10.54 5.08
C GLN A 329 -7.63 -11.31 4.50
N CYS A 330 -7.16 -10.88 3.33
CA CYS A 330 -6.07 -11.55 2.60
C CYS A 330 -4.67 -11.28 3.17
N GLY A 331 -4.55 -10.40 4.17
CA GLY A 331 -3.28 -10.07 4.78
C GLY A 331 -2.90 -11.08 5.85
N ALA A 332 -1.61 -11.27 6.03
CA ALA A 332 -1.07 -12.16 7.06
C ALA A 332 0.20 -11.57 7.65
N ILE A 333 0.43 -11.85 8.93
CA ILE A 333 1.68 -11.64 9.63
C ILE A 333 2.44 -12.95 9.62
N LEU A 334 3.72 -12.87 9.25
CA LEU A 334 4.66 -13.98 9.21
C LEU A 334 5.72 -13.81 10.30
N LYS A 335 6.24 -14.92 10.80
CA LYS A 335 7.50 -15.00 11.57
C LYS A 335 8.42 -15.96 10.86
N VAL A 336 9.66 -15.55 10.61
CA VAL A 336 10.67 -16.38 9.92
C VAL A 336 11.88 -16.51 10.83
N PRO A 337 11.88 -17.46 11.79
CA PRO A 337 12.95 -17.61 12.78
C PRO A 337 14.33 -17.84 12.15
N GLU A 338 14.39 -18.54 11.03
CA GLU A 338 15.61 -18.86 10.29
C GLU A 338 16.31 -17.61 9.73
N LEU A 339 15.58 -16.49 9.63
CA LEU A 339 16.08 -15.19 9.19
C LEU A 339 16.10 -14.14 10.31
N ASP A 340 15.82 -14.52 11.57
CA ASP A 340 15.63 -13.60 12.70
C ASP A 340 14.54 -12.53 12.45
N ILE A 341 13.56 -12.85 11.60
CA ILE A 341 12.43 -11.95 11.32
C ILE A 341 11.32 -12.25 12.32
N LYS A 342 11.26 -11.43 13.39
CA LYS A 342 10.30 -11.57 14.48
C LYS A 342 8.85 -11.29 14.07
N GLU A 343 8.63 -10.38 13.11
CA GLU A 343 7.32 -10.05 12.57
C GLU A 343 7.46 -9.34 11.21
N MET A 344 6.76 -9.82 10.18
CA MET A 344 6.61 -9.10 8.91
C MET A 344 5.22 -9.28 8.31
N HIS A 345 4.83 -8.35 7.46
CA HIS A 345 3.65 -8.54 6.60
C HIS A 345 3.98 -9.55 5.50
N SER A 346 3.05 -10.44 5.21
CA SER A 346 3.16 -11.38 4.10
C SER A 346 3.34 -10.61 2.78
N PRO A 347 4.28 -11.01 1.92
CA PRO A 347 4.51 -10.34 0.65
C PRO A 347 3.26 -10.46 -0.23
N ASN A 348 3.03 -9.47 -1.10
CA ASN A 348 2.04 -9.61 -2.17
C ASN A 348 2.67 -10.24 -3.41
N THR A 349 1.84 -10.75 -4.34
CA THR A 349 2.30 -11.38 -5.59
C THR A 349 3.32 -10.54 -6.33
N ARG A 350 3.07 -9.23 -6.48
CA ARG A 350 3.97 -8.32 -7.18
C ARG A 350 5.32 -8.20 -6.47
N LEU A 351 5.33 -8.13 -5.15
CA LEU A 351 6.58 -8.08 -4.39
C LEU A 351 7.37 -9.39 -4.55
N ALA A 352 6.68 -10.54 -4.48
CA ALA A 352 7.28 -11.84 -4.70
C ALA A 352 7.80 -12.02 -6.15
N ALA A 353 7.05 -11.52 -7.14
CA ALA A 353 7.42 -11.54 -8.56
C ALA A 353 8.62 -10.65 -8.86
N HIS A 354 8.72 -9.47 -8.23
CA HIS A 354 9.89 -8.59 -8.36
C HIS A 354 11.16 -9.23 -7.79
N LEU A 355 11.07 -10.14 -6.83
CA LEU A 355 12.24 -10.88 -6.34
C LEU A 355 12.81 -11.85 -7.40
N VAL A 356 11.97 -12.31 -8.35
CA VAL A 356 12.39 -13.22 -9.44
C VAL A 356 13.10 -12.49 -10.59
N LEU A 357 13.18 -11.15 -10.53
CA LEU A 357 13.92 -10.34 -11.50
C LEU A 357 15.43 -10.65 -11.51
N PHE A 358 15.98 -11.04 -10.36
CA PHE A 358 17.41 -11.23 -10.15
C PHE A 358 17.75 -12.71 -9.90
N TYR A 359 17.67 -13.50 -10.98
CA TYR A 359 18.34 -14.80 -11.17
C TYR A 359 18.81 -15.53 -9.88
N SER A 360 17.89 -16.13 -9.10
CA SER A 360 18.11 -17.27 -8.19
C SER A 360 17.13 -17.24 -7.01
N THR A 361 16.57 -18.41 -6.64
CA THR A 361 15.74 -18.60 -5.43
C THR A 361 16.53 -18.35 -4.14
N THR A 362 17.85 -18.56 -4.16
CA THR A 362 18.76 -18.24 -3.04
C THR A 362 18.93 -16.73 -2.90
N THR A 363 18.98 -16.01 -4.03
CA THR A 363 19.00 -14.54 -4.06
C THR A 363 17.66 -13.98 -3.60
N CYS A 364 16.50 -14.58 -3.93
CA CYS A 364 15.20 -14.14 -3.40
C CYS A 364 15.14 -14.14 -1.86
N PHE A 365 15.69 -15.17 -1.20
CA PHE A 365 15.73 -15.25 0.27
C PHE A 365 16.78 -14.32 0.88
N LEU A 366 17.95 -14.16 0.25
CA LEU A 366 18.95 -13.14 0.63
C LEU A 366 18.47 -11.71 0.37
N TYR A 367 17.60 -11.49 -0.61
CA TYR A 367 17.01 -10.19 -0.93
C TYR A 367 15.81 -9.88 -0.02
N LEU A 368 15.09 -10.90 0.46
CA LEU A 368 14.21 -10.79 1.63
C LEU A 368 15.01 -10.44 2.88
N LYS A 369 16.17 -11.08 3.08
CA LYS A 369 17.14 -10.73 4.14
C LYS A 369 17.55 -9.26 4.00
N LEU A 370 18.07 -8.81 2.85
CA LEU A 370 18.44 -7.42 2.55
C LEU A 370 17.26 -6.43 2.67
N MET A 371 16.05 -6.76 2.20
CA MET A 371 14.87 -5.90 2.33
C MET A 371 14.42 -5.75 3.80
N THR A 372 14.69 -6.75 4.65
CA THR A 372 14.50 -6.66 6.12
C THR A 372 15.72 -6.16 6.88
N SER A 373 16.93 -6.21 6.30
CA SER A 373 18.21 -5.99 6.98
C SER A 373 19.07 -4.86 6.40
N VAL A 374 18.60 -4.08 5.42
CA VAL A 374 19.19 -2.76 5.06
C VAL A 374 19.04 -1.74 6.20
N ILE A 375 18.57 -2.20 7.37
CA ILE A 375 18.43 -1.49 8.64
C ILE A 375 19.71 -1.49 9.49
N VAL A 376 20.80 -2.24 9.19
CA VAL A 376 22.01 -2.18 10.05
C VAL A 376 23.31 -2.29 9.22
N ARG A 377 24.15 -1.23 9.30
CA ARG A 377 25.51 -1.06 8.74
C ARG A 377 25.62 -0.71 7.24
N GLN A 378 25.30 0.54 6.89
CA GLN A 378 25.89 1.20 5.72
C GLN A 378 27.25 1.83 6.10
N SER A 379 28.34 1.12 5.81
CA SER A 379 29.67 1.76 5.63
C SER A 379 30.67 0.96 4.78
N ILE A 380 30.39 -0.28 4.34
CA ILE A 380 31.43 -1.10 3.66
C ILE A 380 30.98 -1.70 2.30
N LEU A 381 29.68 -1.81 2.02
CA LEU A 381 29.18 -2.53 0.82
C LEU A 381 28.78 -1.67 -0.39
N PHE A 382 28.74 -0.34 -0.24
CA PHE A 382 28.38 0.56 -1.34
C PHE A 382 29.44 0.59 -2.48
N PRO A 383 30.76 0.56 -2.19
CA PRO A 383 31.77 0.56 -3.25
C PRO A 383 31.77 -0.72 -4.09
N LEU A 384 31.52 -1.89 -3.48
CA LEU A 384 31.59 -3.19 -4.14
C LEU A 384 30.45 -3.43 -5.14
N VAL A 385 29.23 -2.97 -4.82
CA VAL A 385 28.08 -3.07 -5.75
C VAL A 385 28.23 -2.08 -6.90
N GLN A 386 28.81 -0.90 -6.65
CA GLN A 386 29.10 0.08 -7.69
C GLN A 386 30.23 -0.39 -8.62
N GLN A 387 31.25 -1.07 -8.08
CA GLN A 387 32.33 -1.69 -8.88
C GLN A 387 31.84 -2.84 -9.75
N LEU A 388 30.92 -3.69 -9.25
CA LEU A 388 30.31 -4.77 -10.04
C LEU A 388 29.43 -4.22 -11.18
N LEU A 389 28.73 -3.11 -10.94
CA LEU A 389 27.90 -2.44 -11.94
C LEU A 389 28.73 -1.72 -13.01
N LEU A 390 29.92 -1.23 -12.64
CA LEU A 390 30.88 -0.62 -13.58
C LEU A 390 31.60 -1.66 -14.45
N GLN A 391 31.89 -2.86 -13.92
CA GLN A 391 32.51 -3.94 -14.70
C GLN A 391 31.59 -4.60 -15.73
N LEU A 392 30.27 -4.49 -15.57
CA LEU A 392 29.30 -5.17 -16.45
C LEU A 392 28.90 -4.38 -17.72
N ASN A 393 29.53 -3.24 -18.01
CA ASN A 393 29.33 -2.47 -19.26
C ASN A 393 27.85 -2.23 -19.64
N VAL A 394 26.95 -2.17 -18.66
CA VAL A 394 25.48 -2.09 -18.85
C VAL A 394 25.04 -0.68 -19.32
N LEU A 395 25.96 0.28 -19.41
CA LEU A 395 25.69 1.64 -19.84
C LEU A 395 25.72 1.87 -21.37
N LYS A 396 26.00 0.84 -22.19
CA LYS A 396 25.97 0.95 -23.67
C LYS A 396 24.66 0.48 -24.35
N ILE A 397 23.63 0.12 -23.58
CA ILE A 397 22.32 -0.28 -24.15
C ILE A 397 21.25 0.81 -23.96
N ILE A 398 21.61 1.95 -23.39
CA ILE A 398 20.73 3.12 -23.30
C ILE A 398 21.55 4.37 -23.63
N PHE A 399 22.07 4.44 -24.85
CA PHE A 399 22.25 5.65 -25.68
C PHE A 399 22.44 5.21 -27.13
#